data_AF-A0A496T2C9-F1
#
_entry.id   AF-A0A496T2C9-F1
#
_cell.length_a   1.000
_cell.length_b   1.000
_cell.length_c   1.000
_cell.angle_alpha   90.00
_cell.angle_beta   90.00
_cell.angle_gamma   90.00
#
_symmetry.space_group_name_H-M   'P 1'
#
loop_
_entity.id
_entity.type
_entity.pdbx_description
1 polymer ?
#
loop_
_entity_poly.entity_id
_entity_poly.type
_entity_poly.pdbx_seq_one_letter_code
_entity_poly.pdbx_strand_id
1 'polypeptide(L)'
;YRGRGLASKLLFDAFARIEEAGGSLILISGGRGLYRRNACVPVLRSMYFEISRSFADKNADSELTLKSFDSSEIATVSALYRREPVRFLRPVEDYRYFLDSGIVMSHPSDLWLIKRGSHVVAYVVVQKGGTASTAPQIVEYAGDRRAIVQSLAMLIDHSGGTDSLNLFVPVADEPFCWQLQDLDLTGVKREGWTVRIQNFEQFLQSMRPYFAEILGTSLAQSVTVEDSDSDITFFVGKEQLTLSRDDATALVFGTADNRERQILEEHKGTIAETLGELFPIPAPWYGLNYV
;
A
#
# COMPACT_ATOMS: atom_id res chain seq x y z
N TYR A 1 -23.34 24.63 1.29
CA TYR A 1 -24.12 23.57 0.62
C TYR A 1 -24.17 22.22 1.35
N ARG A 2 -23.87 22.13 2.66
CA ARG A 2 -23.95 20.86 3.41
C ARG A 2 -25.40 20.37 3.58
N GLY A 3 -25.60 19.08 3.81
CA GLY A 3 -26.93 18.47 4.07
C GLY A 3 -27.80 18.24 2.83
N ARG A 4 -27.31 18.53 1.62
CA ARG A 4 -28.08 18.43 0.36
C ARG A 4 -27.83 17.14 -0.44
N GLY A 5 -27.12 16.17 0.13
CA GLY A 5 -26.77 14.91 -0.54
C GLY A 5 -25.78 15.03 -1.72
N LEU A 6 -25.26 16.22 -2.03
CA LEU A 6 -24.40 16.46 -3.20
C LEU A 6 -23.12 15.61 -3.20
N ALA A 7 -22.48 15.44 -2.03
CA ALA A 7 -21.28 14.62 -1.92
C ALA A 7 -21.54 13.14 -2.22
N SER A 8 -22.70 12.62 -1.79
CA SER A 8 -23.11 11.24 -2.12
C SER A 8 -23.40 11.09 -3.60
N LYS A 9 -24.08 12.06 -4.21
CA LYS A 9 -24.33 12.05 -5.67
C LYS A 9 -23.03 11.98 -6.46
N LEU A 10 -22.08 12.88 -6.15
CA LEU A 10 -20.76 12.88 -6.80
C LEU A 10 -19.98 11.58 -6.58
N LEU A 11 -20.09 10.98 -5.38
CA LEU A 11 -19.45 9.69 -5.11
C LEU A 11 -20.03 8.58 -6.00
N PHE A 12 -21.34 8.50 -6.11
CA PHE A 12 -22.01 7.48 -6.95
C PHE A 12 -21.75 7.71 -8.44
N ASP A 13 -21.72 8.97 -8.89
CA ASP A 13 -21.34 9.30 -10.26
C ASP A 13 -19.90 8.84 -10.55
N ALA A 14 -18.98 8.99 -9.58
CA ALA A 14 -17.61 8.50 -9.72
C ALA A 14 -17.54 6.97 -9.75
N PHE A 15 -18.32 6.27 -8.91
CA PHE A 15 -18.38 4.80 -8.92
C PHE A 15 -18.89 4.27 -10.26
N ALA A 16 -20.01 4.82 -10.74
CA ALA A 16 -20.56 4.45 -12.04
C ALA A 16 -19.55 4.69 -13.16
N ARG A 17 -18.84 5.83 -13.13
CA ARG A 17 -17.83 6.14 -14.16
C ARG A 17 -16.64 5.18 -14.15
N ILE A 18 -16.19 4.74 -12.98
CA ILE A 18 -15.10 3.78 -12.85
C ILE A 18 -15.55 2.40 -13.38
N GLU A 19 -16.76 1.99 -13.05
CA GLU A 19 -17.34 0.74 -13.54
C GLU A 19 -17.51 0.73 -15.06
N GLU A 20 -18.03 1.83 -15.65
CA GLU A 20 -18.11 2.01 -17.11
C GLU A 20 -16.73 1.93 -17.79
N ALA A 21 -15.67 2.36 -17.09
CA ALA A 21 -14.29 2.27 -17.58
C ALA A 21 -13.68 0.87 -17.39
N GLY A 22 -14.43 -0.08 -16.83
CA GLY A 22 -13.98 -1.44 -16.53
C GLY A 22 -13.10 -1.54 -15.29
N GLY A 23 -13.16 -0.56 -14.38
CA GLY A 23 -12.42 -0.57 -13.12
C GLY A 23 -13.15 -1.40 -12.06
N SER A 24 -12.46 -2.40 -11.50
CA SER A 24 -13.00 -3.31 -10.49
C SER A 24 -12.58 -2.97 -9.05
N LEU A 25 -11.58 -2.10 -8.88
CA LEU A 25 -11.06 -1.68 -7.58
C LEU A 25 -10.96 -0.15 -7.51
N ILE A 26 -11.47 0.41 -6.43
CA ILE A 26 -11.41 1.84 -6.12
C ILE A 26 -10.57 1.99 -4.86
N LEU A 27 -9.51 2.79 -4.94
CA LEU A 27 -8.76 3.21 -3.78
C LEU A 27 -9.17 4.64 -3.42
N ILE A 28 -9.31 4.93 -2.13
CA ILE A 28 -9.73 6.24 -1.63
C ILE A 28 -8.84 6.68 -0.47
N SER A 29 -8.38 7.93 -0.55
CA SER A 29 -7.71 8.61 0.56
C SER A 29 -8.66 8.93 1.71
N GLY A 30 -8.35 8.41 2.88
CA GLY A 30 -9.08 8.64 4.11
C GLY A 30 -10.25 7.69 4.35
N GLY A 31 -10.82 7.79 5.55
CA GLY A 31 -11.91 6.96 6.04
C GLY A 31 -13.12 7.75 6.51
N ARG A 32 -13.46 8.86 5.83
CA ARG A 32 -14.63 9.67 6.20
C ARG A 32 -15.89 8.80 6.19
N GLY A 33 -16.85 9.12 7.06
CA GLY A 33 -18.11 8.37 7.15
C GLY A 33 -18.92 8.32 5.84
N LEU A 34 -18.67 9.24 4.90
CA LEU A 34 -19.19 9.15 3.53
C LEU A 34 -18.71 7.86 2.84
N TYR A 35 -17.41 7.55 2.88
CA TYR A 35 -16.86 6.37 2.22
C TYR A 35 -17.25 5.09 2.96
N ARG A 36 -17.13 5.09 4.30
CA ARG A 36 -17.42 3.92 5.13
C ARG A 36 -18.86 3.41 4.98
N ARG A 37 -19.85 4.31 4.84
CA ARG A 37 -21.26 3.91 4.61
C ARG A 37 -21.57 3.47 3.17
N ASN A 38 -20.59 3.52 2.27
CA ASN A 38 -20.72 3.13 0.87
C ASN A 38 -19.69 2.04 0.53
N ALA A 39 -19.54 1.05 1.41
CA ALA A 39 -18.67 -0.12 1.27
C ALA A 39 -17.22 0.19 0.87
N CYS A 40 -16.67 1.30 1.39
CA CYS A 40 -15.25 1.58 1.29
C CYS A 40 -14.60 1.19 2.62
N VAL A 41 -13.89 0.07 2.61
CA VAL A 41 -13.37 -0.61 3.80
C VAL A 41 -11.92 -0.19 4.07
N PRO A 42 -11.56 0.13 5.33
CA PRO A 42 -10.18 0.42 5.69
C PRO A 42 -9.33 -0.85 5.70
N VAL A 43 -8.55 -1.07 4.64
CA VAL A 43 -7.81 -2.34 4.45
C VAL A 43 -6.29 -2.19 4.32
N LEU A 44 -5.79 -0.98 4.10
CA LEU A 44 -4.36 -0.76 3.89
C LEU A 44 -3.60 -0.90 5.22
N ARG A 45 -3.14 -2.13 5.50
CA ARG A 45 -2.30 -2.48 6.64
C ARG A 45 -0.89 -1.94 6.40
N SER A 46 -0.50 -0.99 7.23
CA SER A 46 0.83 -0.40 7.19
C SER A 46 1.41 -0.27 8.58
N MET A 47 2.73 -0.38 8.64
CA MET A 47 3.52 -0.21 9.85
C MET A 47 4.27 1.11 9.73
N TYR A 48 4.20 1.89 10.81
CA TYR A 48 4.96 3.12 10.95
C TYR A 48 6.01 2.92 12.03
N PHE A 49 7.26 3.16 11.68
CA PHE A 49 8.38 3.09 12.59
C PHE A 49 8.89 4.50 12.84
N GLU A 50 8.96 4.90 14.10
CA GLU A 50 9.66 6.13 14.48
C GLU A 50 11.16 5.81 14.57
N ILE A 51 11.95 6.54 13.79
CA ILE A 51 13.40 6.37 13.70
C ILE A 51 14.05 7.54 14.41
N SER A 52 14.74 7.26 15.52
CA SER A 52 15.53 8.28 16.21
C SER A 52 16.90 8.46 15.56
N ARG A 53 17.50 9.63 15.81
CA ARG A 53 18.90 9.94 15.50
C ARG A 53 19.85 8.86 16.03
N SER A 54 19.70 8.48 17.29
CA SER A 54 20.58 7.49 17.93
C SER A 54 20.53 6.12 17.27
N PHE A 55 19.34 5.67 16.85
CA PHE A 55 19.18 4.45 16.07
C PHE A 55 19.85 4.58 14.70
N ALA A 56 19.60 5.70 14.02
CA ALA A 56 20.13 5.93 12.68
C ALA A 56 21.66 5.96 12.67
N ASP A 57 22.29 6.66 13.62
CA ASP A 57 23.75 6.76 13.75
C ASP A 57 24.40 5.40 14.05
N LYS A 58 23.77 4.58 14.91
CA LYS A 58 24.26 3.24 15.25
C LYS A 58 24.33 2.31 14.03
N ASN A 59 23.42 2.50 13.07
CA ASN A 59 23.28 1.63 11.90
C ASN A 59 23.86 2.26 10.62
N ALA A 60 24.45 3.45 10.69
CA ALA A 60 24.94 4.17 9.53
C ALA A 60 26.09 3.43 8.83
N ASP A 61 26.13 3.52 7.50
CA ASP A 61 27.23 3.02 6.68
C ASP A 61 27.89 4.20 5.94
N SER A 62 29.18 4.43 6.23
CA SER A 62 29.95 5.52 5.63
C SER A 62 30.27 5.34 4.14
N GLU A 63 30.09 4.14 3.58
CA GLU A 63 30.28 3.89 2.16
C GLU A 63 29.06 4.31 1.32
N LEU A 64 27.92 4.57 1.96
CA LEU A 64 26.72 5.03 1.29
C LEU A 64 26.73 6.56 1.12
N THR A 65 26.13 7.02 0.04
CA THR A 65 25.92 8.45 -0.23
C THR A 65 24.51 8.72 -0.72
N LEU A 66 24.02 9.94 -0.50
CA LEU A 66 22.75 10.40 -1.05
C LEU A 66 22.99 11.26 -2.30
N LYS A 67 22.13 11.08 -3.30
CA LYS A 67 22.00 11.97 -4.45
C LYS A 67 20.55 12.44 -4.56
N SER A 68 20.33 13.73 -4.80
CA SER A 68 18.99 14.26 -5.11
C SER A 68 18.52 13.79 -6.47
N PHE A 69 17.23 13.50 -6.60
CA PHE A 69 16.64 13.04 -7.86
C PHE A 69 16.56 14.13 -8.91
N ASP A 70 16.91 13.76 -10.14
CA ASP A 70 16.82 14.59 -11.31
C ASP A 70 16.38 13.76 -12.53
N SER A 71 16.04 14.42 -13.63
CA SER A 71 15.51 13.77 -14.83
C SER A 71 16.44 12.72 -15.46
N SER A 72 17.77 12.81 -15.26
CA SER A 72 18.72 11.82 -15.77
C SER A 72 18.61 10.47 -15.06
N GLU A 73 18.01 10.42 -13.87
CA GLU A 73 17.90 9.22 -13.05
C GLU A 73 16.55 8.48 -13.18
N ILE A 74 15.60 8.99 -13.99
CA ILE A 74 14.26 8.40 -14.11
C ILE A 74 14.34 6.92 -14.49
N ALA A 75 15.21 6.56 -15.43
CA ALA A 75 15.38 5.17 -15.86
C ALA A 75 15.86 4.26 -14.71
N THR A 76 16.78 4.75 -13.88
CA THR A 76 17.33 4.04 -12.72
C THR A 76 16.25 3.82 -11.65
N VAL A 77 15.54 4.88 -11.27
CA VAL A 77 14.47 4.84 -10.25
C VAL A 77 13.31 3.96 -10.73
N SER A 78 12.93 4.07 -12.00
CA SER A 78 11.90 3.22 -12.61
C SER A 78 12.30 1.73 -12.62
N ALA A 79 13.58 1.43 -12.86
CA ALA A 79 14.07 0.06 -12.81
C ALA A 79 14.04 -0.53 -11.39
N LEU A 80 14.33 0.27 -10.35
CA LEU A 80 14.17 -0.15 -8.96
C LEU A 80 12.70 -0.40 -8.62
N TYR A 81 11.83 0.58 -8.92
CA TYR A 81 10.39 0.47 -8.62
C TYR A 81 9.74 -0.74 -9.29
N ARG A 82 10.11 -1.06 -10.55
CA ARG A 82 9.52 -2.20 -11.27
C ARG A 82 9.80 -3.57 -10.64
N ARG A 83 10.82 -3.67 -9.80
CA ARG A 83 11.16 -4.90 -9.06
C ARG A 83 10.33 -5.07 -7.79
N GLU A 84 9.63 -4.04 -7.35
CA GLU A 84 8.73 -4.16 -6.22
C GLU A 84 7.55 -5.07 -6.57
N PRO A 85 7.21 -6.05 -5.70
CA PRO A 85 6.21 -7.07 -6.01
C PRO A 85 4.78 -6.50 -6.04
N VAL A 86 4.53 -5.45 -5.26
CA VAL A 86 3.21 -4.82 -5.12
C VAL A 86 3.35 -3.36 -5.48
N ARG A 87 2.83 -2.99 -6.66
CA ARG A 87 3.04 -1.66 -7.23
C ARG A 87 2.02 -1.31 -8.29
N PHE A 88 1.89 -0.02 -8.58
CA PHE A 88 1.20 0.44 -9.78
C PHE A 88 2.08 0.21 -11.01
N LEU A 89 1.44 0.14 -12.18
CA LEU A 89 2.14 0.49 -13.41
C LEU A 89 2.39 2.00 -13.35
N ARG A 90 3.66 2.40 -13.38
CA ARG A 90 4.06 3.80 -13.30
C ARG A 90 4.77 4.22 -14.59
N PRO A 91 4.09 4.96 -15.47
CA PRO A 91 4.71 5.52 -16.67
C PRO A 91 5.83 6.51 -16.32
N VAL A 92 6.67 6.85 -17.31
CA VAL A 92 7.79 7.79 -17.12
C VAL A 92 7.28 9.20 -16.78
N GLU A 93 6.09 9.53 -17.28
CA GLU A 93 5.39 10.79 -17.10
C GLU A 93 5.11 11.09 -15.62
N ASP A 94 4.79 10.07 -14.81
CA ASP A 94 4.53 10.26 -13.37
C ASP A 94 5.79 10.74 -12.63
N TYR A 95 6.98 10.26 -13.02
CA TYR A 95 8.24 10.73 -12.44
C TYR A 95 8.56 12.17 -12.86
N ARG A 96 8.22 12.55 -14.10
CA ARG A 96 8.37 13.94 -14.57
C ARG A 96 7.43 14.87 -13.83
N TYR A 97 6.18 14.47 -13.62
CA TYR A 97 5.23 15.23 -12.83
C TYR A 97 5.74 15.46 -11.40
N PHE A 98 6.37 14.45 -10.78
CA PHE A 98 7.01 14.64 -9.49
C PHE A 98 8.15 15.68 -9.55
N LEU A 99 9.02 15.63 -10.55
CA LEU A 99 10.09 16.63 -10.71
C LEU A 99 9.55 18.06 -10.88
N ASP A 100 8.42 18.20 -11.58
CA ASP A 100 7.79 19.50 -11.80
C ASP A 100 7.06 20.03 -10.55
N SER A 101 6.40 19.14 -9.80
CA SER A 101 5.55 19.53 -8.67
C SER A 101 6.29 19.54 -7.32
N GLY A 102 7.19 18.57 -7.08
CA GLY A 102 7.77 18.30 -5.77
C GLY A 102 6.74 17.89 -4.72
N ILE A 103 5.57 17.39 -5.14
CA ILE A 103 4.45 17.04 -4.26
C ILE A 103 4.16 15.55 -4.38
N VAL A 104 3.98 14.90 -3.22
CA VAL A 104 3.52 13.50 -3.14
C VAL A 104 2.43 13.43 -2.08
N MET A 105 1.26 12.90 -2.44
CA MET A 105 0.15 12.75 -1.50
C MET A 105 -0.25 14.07 -0.82
N SER A 106 -0.30 15.14 -1.61
CA SER A 106 -0.60 16.51 -1.16
C SER A 106 0.42 17.14 -0.20
N HIS A 107 1.64 16.60 -0.12
CA HIS A 107 2.71 17.13 0.74
C HIS A 107 3.99 17.40 -0.05
N PRO A 108 4.70 18.53 0.21
CA PRO A 108 6.04 18.77 -0.31
C PRO A 108 6.97 17.61 0.04
N SER A 109 7.69 17.12 -0.97
CA SER A 109 8.50 15.90 -0.85
C SER A 109 9.79 16.01 -1.63
N ASP A 110 10.82 15.33 -1.15
CA ASP A 110 12.07 15.12 -1.87
C ASP A 110 12.22 13.62 -2.21
N LEU A 111 12.88 13.32 -3.32
CA LEU A 111 13.27 11.96 -3.69
C LEU A 111 14.79 11.87 -3.60
N TRP A 112 15.27 10.93 -2.79
CA TRP A 112 16.68 10.67 -2.56
C TRP A 112 17.08 9.31 -3.10
N LEU A 113 18.18 9.29 -3.85
CA LEU A 113 18.83 8.07 -4.32
C LEU A 113 19.91 7.69 -3.32
N ILE A 114 19.94 6.43 -2.93
CA ILE A 114 20.95 5.86 -2.07
C ILE A 114 21.95 5.12 -2.94
N LYS A 115 23.22 5.50 -2.83
CA LYS A 115 24.30 4.97 -3.67
C LYS A 115 25.33 4.22 -2.85
N ARG A 116 25.83 3.11 -3.38
CA ARG A 116 27.06 2.45 -2.97
C ARG A 116 28.09 2.60 -4.09
N GLY A 117 29.08 3.46 -3.88
CA GLY A 117 29.98 3.90 -4.94
C GLY A 117 29.23 4.54 -6.12
N SER A 118 29.43 4.03 -7.33
CA SER A 118 28.75 4.52 -8.54
C SER A 118 27.32 3.98 -8.72
N HIS A 119 26.91 2.97 -7.95
CA HIS A 119 25.64 2.27 -8.16
C HIS A 119 24.53 2.82 -7.26
N VAL A 120 23.39 3.16 -7.85
CA VAL A 120 22.15 3.40 -7.10
C VAL A 120 21.59 2.05 -6.68
N VAL A 121 21.42 1.84 -5.37
CA VAL A 121 20.95 0.57 -4.79
C VAL A 121 19.53 0.67 -4.24
N ALA A 122 19.08 1.87 -3.90
CA ALA A 122 17.73 2.15 -3.42
C ALA A 122 17.34 3.60 -3.69
N TYR A 123 16.05 3.91 -3.55
CA TYR A 123 15.58 5.28 -3.41
C TYR A 123 14.51 5.38 -2.31
N VAL A 124 14.33 6.58 -1.80
CA VAL A 124 13.26 6.93 -0.85
C VAL A 124 12.59 8.23 -1.27
N VAL A 125 11.29 8.34 -0.99
CA VAL A 125 10.53 9.59 -1.07
C VAL A 125 10.24 10.06 0.34
N VAL A 126 10.71 11.25 0.67
CA VAL A 126 10.58 11.86 2.00
C VAL A 126 9.62 13.03 1.91
N GLN A 127 8.47 12.93 2.56
CA GLN A 127 7.60 14.07 2.82
C GLN A 127 8.23 14.99 3.87
N LYS A 128 8.28 16.28 3.55
CA LYS A 128 8.74 17.33 4.46
C LYS A 128 7.74 17.48 5.60
N GLY A 129 8.24 17.66 6.82
CA GLY A 129 7.40 18.06 7.95
C GLY A 129 6.69 19.38 7.67
N GLY A 130 5.42 19.48 8.01
CA GLY A 130 4.58 20.65 7.68
C GLY A 130 4.47 21.68 8.82
N THR A 131 4.77 21.28 10.06
CA THR A 131 4.77 22.12 11.27
C THR A 131 5.75 21.54 12.29
N ALA A 132 6.13 22.32 13.31
CA ALA A 132 7.05 21.95 14.41
C ALA A 132 6.70 20.65 15.17
N SER A 133 5.57 20.01 14.88
CA SER A 133 5.08 18.78 15.53
C SER A 133 4.93 17.58 14.59
N THR A 134 5.36 17.67 13.33
CA THR A 134 5.28 16.54 12.38
C THR A 134 6.67 16.21 11.86
N ALA A 135 7.24 15.11 12.36
CA ALA A 135 8.52 14.62 11.87
C ALA A 135 8.41 14.29 10.36
N PRO A 136 9.47 14.53 9.57
CA PRO A 136 9.56 14.08 8.18
C PRO A 136 9.24 12.60 8.05
N GLN A 137 8.68 12.21 6.91
CA GLN A 137 8.20 10.84 6.72
C GLN A 137 8.69 10.26 5.40
N ILE A 138 9.37 9.12 5.45
CA ILE A 138 9.58 8.27 4.28
C ILE A 138 8.23 7.62 3.95
N VAL A 139 7.68 7.95 2.79
CA VAL A 139 6.34 7.50 2.35
C VAL A 139 6.37 6.53 1.19
N GLU A 140 7.50 6.42 0.50
CA GLU A 140 7.72 5.42 -0.53
C GLU A 140 9.21 5.09 -0.55
N TYR A 141 9.54 3.85 -0.90
CA TYR A 141 10.90 3.40 -1.16
C TYR A 141 10.90 2.27 -2.19
N ALA A 142 12.07 2.01 -2.77
CA ALA A 142 12.33 0.78 -3.51
C ALA A 142 13.82 0.42 -3.47
N GLY A 143 14.15 -0.84 -3.69
CA GLY A 143 15.54 -1.33 -3.76
C GLY A 143 16.06 -1.97 -2.46
N ASP A 144 17.36 -1.84 -2.17
CA ASP A 144 18.01 -2.49 -1.02
C ASP A 144 17.54 -1.92 0.33
N ARG A 145 16.76 -2.71 1.08
CA ARG A 145 16.24 -2.36 2.41
C ARG A 145 17.33 -2.12 3.45
N ARG A 146 18.46 -2.84 3.37
CA ARG A 146 19.61 -2.60 4.26
C ARG A 146 20.22 -1.24 3.99
N ALA A 147 20.40 -0.89 2.71
CA ALA A 147 20.92 0.43 2.33
C ALA A 147 19.99 1.56 2.79
N ILE A 148 18.66 1.35 2.76
CA ILE A 148 17.69 2.30 3.33
C ILE A 148 17.98 2.53 4.81
N VAL A 149 18.02 1.47 5.63
CA VAL A 149 18.31 1.57 7.08
C VAL A 149 19.66 2.26 7.34
N GLN A 150 20.68 1.87 6.61
CA GLN A 150 22.03 2.42 6.75
C GLN A 150 22.17 3.88 6.28
N SER A 151 21.20 4.39 5.53
CA SER A 151 21.16 5.77 5.04
C SER A 151 20.34 6.73 5.91
N LEU A 152 19.63 6.21 6.92
CA LEU A 152 18.66 6.99 7.70
C LEU A 152 19.29 8.23 8.36
N ALA A 153 20.53 8.15 8.85
CA ALA A 153 21.20 9.29 9.49
C ALA A 153 21.36 10.47 8.50
N MET A 154 21.81 10.18 7.28
CA MET A 154 21.91 11.18 6.21
C MET A 154 20.54 11.76 5.84
N LEU A 155 19.48 10.95 5.83
CA LEU A 155 18.13 11.42 5.53
C LEU A 155 17.59 12.36 6.60
N ILE A 156 17.85 12.09 7.89
CA ILE A 156 17.48 13.00 8.98
C ILE A 156 18.22 14.34 8.82
N ASP A 157 19.52 14.32 8.47
CA ASP A 157 20.32 15.54 8.25
C ASP A 157 19.73 16.43 7.16
N HIS A 158 19.29 15.83 6.06
CA HIS A 158 18.67 16.55 4.94
C HIS A 158 17.25 17.04 5.25
N SER A 159 16.62 16.53 6.31
CA SER A 159 15.24 16.87 6.65
C SER A 159 15.10 18.11 7.55
N GLY A 160 16.21 18.75 7.92
CA GLY A 160 16.24 20.10 8.50
C GLY A 160 15.78 20.20 9.96
N GLY A 161 16.72 20.07 10.91
CA GLY A 161 16.51 20.45 12.31
C GLY A 161 15.66 19.48 13.16
N THR A 162 15.48 18.24 12.71
CA THR A 162 14.84 17.16 13.46
C THR A 162 15.86 16.11 13.90
N ASP A 163 15.56 15.42 14.99
CA ASP A 163 16.31 14.25 15.48
C ASP A 163 15.55 12.93 15.23
N SER A 164 14.49 12.98 14.43
CA SER A 164 13.74 11.78 14.04
C SER A 164 13.12 11.89 12.65
N LEU A 165 12.81 10.72 12.10
CA LEU A 165 11.95 10.55 10.93
C LEU A 165 10.96 9.41 11.16
N ASN A 166 9.84 9.43 10.44
CA ASN A 166 8.91 8.31 10.38
C ASN A 166 9.16 7.49 9.11
N LEU A 167 9.17 6.17 9.23
CA LEU A 167 9.26 5.25 8.10
C LEU A 167 7.94 4.50 7.94
N PHE A 168 7.23 4.77 6.85
CA PHE A 168 6.11 3.94 6.41
C PHE A 168 6.63 2.67 5.76
N VAL A 169 6.07 1.52 6.15
CA VAL A 169 6.31 0.22 5.51
C VAL A 169 4.96 -0.46 5.24
N PRO A 170 4.63 -0.83 3.99
CA PRO A 170 3.50 -1.70 3.73
C PRO A 170 3.68 -3.03 4.47
N VAL A 171 2.62 -3.55 5.09
CA VAL A 171 2.70 -4.86 5.78
C VAL A 171 3.09 -5.98 4.80
N ALA A 172 2.80 -5.83 3.51
CA ALA A 172 3.20 -6.77 2.47
C ALA A 172 4.73 -6.88 2.27
N ASP A 173 5.51 -5.89 2.72
CA ASP A 173 6.97 -6.03 2.85
C ASP A 173 7.31 -6.60 4.24
N GLU A 174 6.84 -7.83 4.48
CA GLU A 174 7.07 -8.55 5.74
C GLU A 174 8.57 -8.70 6.07
N PRO A 175 9.46 -9.05 5.10
CA PRO A 175 10.88 -9.15 5.39
C PRO A 175 11.47 -7.84 5.91
N PHE A 176 11.02 -6.69 5.39
CA PHE A 176 11.49 -5.41 5.90
C PHE A 176 10.90 -5.08 7.27
N CYS A 177 9.63 -5.41 7.52
CA CYS A 177 9.05 -5.32 8.86
C CYS A 177 9.87 -6.11 9.89
N TRP A 178 10.20 -7.37 9.59
CA TRP A 178 11.00 -8.22 10.48
C TRP A 178 12.41 -7.67 10.68
N GLN A 179 13.06 -7.21 9.61
CA GLN A 179 14.38 -6.60 9.71
C GLN A 179 14.38 -5.41 10.68
N LEU A 180 13.36 -4.55 10.65
CA LEU A 180 13.27 -3.41 11.56
C LEU A 180 13.00 -3.86 13.00
N GLN A 181 12.16 -4.87 13.19
CA GLN A 181 11.85 -5.45 14.51
C GLN A 181 13.06 -6.16 15.14
N ASP A 182 13.86 -6.87 14.34
CA ASP A 182 15.13 -7.49 14.78
C ASP A 182 16.19 -6.46 15.19
N LEU A 183 16.02 -5.20 14.77
CA LEU A 183 16.82 -4.06 15.19
C LEU A 183 16.17 -3.29 16.37
N ASP A 184 15.26 -3.94 17.09
CA ASP A 184 14.52 -3.43 18.26
C ASP A 184 13.59 -2.25 17.97
N LEU A 185 13.19 -2.02 16.72
CA LEU A 185 12.17 -1.01 16.41
C LEU A 185 10.75 -1.56 16.56
N THR A 186 9.92 -0.81 17.27
CA THR A 186 8.49 -1.12 17.39
C THR A 186 7.70 -0.35 16.33
N GLY A 187 7.06 -1.07 15.42
CA GLY A 187 6.16 -0.48 14.45
C GLY A 187 4.74 -0.34 15.00
N VAL A 188 4.08 0.76 14.66
CA VAL A 188 2.67 1.01 15.00
C VAL A 188 1.82 0.80 13.76
N LYS A 189 0.80 -0.06 13.87
CA LYS A 189 -0.19 -0.24 12.82
C LYS A 189 -1.00 1.05 12.65
N ARG A 190 -1.17 1.52 11.42
CA ARG A 190 -2.13 2.60 11.11
C ARG A 190 -3.01 2.22 9.94
N GLU A 191 -4.27 2.59 10.05
CA GLU A 191 -5.21 2.64 8.94
C GLU A 191 -5.18 4.05 8.35
N GLY A 192 -5.16 4.17 7.02
CA GLY A 192 -5.18 5.49 6.38
C GLY A 192 -6.14 5.61 5.20
N TRP A 193 -6.47 4.49 4.57
CA TRP A 193 -7.04 4.46 3.23
C TRP A 193 -8.12 3.42 3.19
N THR A 194 -9.16 3.72 2.42
CA THR A 194 -10.25 2.79 2.19
C THR A 194 -10.18 2.28 0.77
N VAL A 195 -10.59 1.04 0.56
CA VAL A 195 -10.79 0.47 -0.77
C VAL A 195 -12.23 0.01 -0.92
N ARG A 196 -12.69 -0.01 -2.15
CA ARG A 196 -13.95 -0.63 -2.52
C ARG A 196 -13.68 -1.53 -3.71
N ILE A 197 -14.00 -2.82 -3.59
CA ILE A 197 -14.10 -3.70 -4.74
C ILE A 197 -15.45 -3.41 -5.39
N GLN A 198 -15.39 -2.71 -6.52
CA GLN A 198 -16.58 -2.25 -7.26
C GLN A 198 -17.28 -3.42 -7.93
N ASN A 199 -16.50 -4.35 -8.50
CA ASN A 199 -16.99 -5.56 -9.14
C ASN A 199 -16.08 -6.74 -8.74
N PHE A 200 -16.58 -7.60 -7.85
CA PHE A 200 -15.84 -8.75 -7.31
C PHE A 200 -15.53 -9.79 -8.38
N GLU A 201 -16.48 -10.07 -9.27
CA GLU A 201 -16.28 -11.04 -10.35
C GLU A 201 -15.10 -10.63 -11.24
N GLN A 202 -15.11 -9.39 -11.72
CA GLN A 202 -14.04 -8.85 -12.55
C GLN A 202 -12.71 -8.74 -11.77
N PHE A 203 -12.78 -8.33 -10.50
CA PHE A 203 -11.59 -8.24 -9.64
C PHE A 203 -10.92 -9.61 -9.47
N LEU A 204 -11.65 -10.61 -8.98
CA LEU A 204 -11.11 -11.96 -8.78
C LEU A 204 -10.70 -12.61 -10.11
N GLN A 205 -11.39 -12.30 -11.21
CA GLN A 205 -10.98 -12.77 -12.53
C GLN A 205 -9.61 -12.19 -12.93
N SER A 206 -9.32 -10.94 -12.59
CA SER A 206 -7.99 -10.36 -12.82
C SER A 206 -6.90 -10.97 -11.92
N MET A 207 -7.29 -11.51 -10.76
CA MET A 207 -6.39 -12.17 -9.80
C MET A 207 -6.16 -13.67 -10.09
N ARG A 208 -6.77 -14.24 -11.14
CA ARG A 208 -6.62 -15.66 -11.50
C ARG A 208 -5.16 -16.14 -11.60
N PRO A 209 -4.22 -15.39 -12.21
CA PRO A 209 -2.83 -15.82 -12.25
C PRO A 209 -2.22 -15.98 -10.86
N TYR A 210 -2.52 -15.05 -9.94
CA TYR A 210 -2.07 -15.11 -8.56
C TYR A 210 -2.69 -16.31 -7.82
N PHE A 211 -3.97 -16.59 -8.02
CA PHE A 211 -4.62 -17.78 -7.42
C PHE A 211 -3.99 -19.08 -7.92
N ALA A 212 -3.63 -19.15 -9.21
CA ALA A 212 -2.99 -20.32 -9.78
C ALA A 212 -1.56 -20.54 -9.24
N GLU A 213 -0.84 -19.47 -8.88
CA GLU A 213 0.49 -19.55 -8.28
C GLU A 213 0.44 -20.16 -6.86
N ILE A 214 -0.60 -19.83 -6.09
CA ILE A 214 -0.76 -20.32 -4.71
C ILE A 214 -1.41 -21.70 -4.66
N LEU A 215 -2.55 -21.86 -5.32
CA LEU A 215 -3.40 -23.06 -5.19
C LEU A 215 -3.17 -24.10 -6.29
N GLY A 216 -2.43 -23.74 -7.34
CA GLY A 216 -2.39 -24.51 -8.59
C GLY A 216 -3.62 -24.26 -9.47
N THR A 217 -3.47 -24.49 -10.78
CA THR A 217 -4.47 -24.07 -11.79
C THR A 217 -5.86 -24.68 -11.58
N SER A 218 -5.95 -25.95 -11.18
CA SER A 218 -7.24 -26.64 -11.04
C SER A 218 -8.08 -26.11 -9.87
N LEU A 219 -7.46 -25.93 -8.70
CA LEU A 219 -8.17 -25.40 -7.53
C LEU A 219 -8.42 -23.91 -7.69
N ALA A 220 -7.48 -23.16 -8.29
CA ALA A 220 -7.69 -21.76 -8.61
C ALA A 220 -8.91 -21.52 -9.52
N GLN A 221 -9.26 -22.44 -10.42
CA GLN A 221 -10.45 -22.33 -11.26
C GLN A 221 -11.77 -22.58 -10.51
N SER A 222 -11.74 -23.33 -9.41
CA SER A 222 -12.97 -23.62 -8.63
C SER A 222 -13.33 -22.52 -7.62
N VAL A 223 -12.43 -21.54 -7.41
CA VAL A 223 -12.69 -20.35 -6.60
C VAL A 223 -13.50 -19.36 -7.43
N THR A 224 -14.80 -19.24 -7.23
CA THR A 224 -15.64 -18.26 -7.96
C THR A 224 -16.38 -17.35 -6.99
N VAL A 225 -17.00 -16.31 -7.53
CA VAL A 225 -17.80 -15.37 -6.74
C VAL A 225 -19.07 -15.03 -7.50
N GLU A 226 -20.16 -14.86 -6.77
CA GLU A 226 -21.36 -14.17 -7.24
C GLU A 226 -21.42 -12.81 -6.54
N ASP A 227 -21.52 -11.75 -7.33
CA ASP A 227 -21.55 -10.37 -6.85
C ASP A 227 -22.98 -9.83 -6.86
N SER A 228 -23.61 -9.72 -5.68
CA SER A 228 -24.93 -9.09 -5.51
C SER A 228 -24.82 -7.69 -4.89
N ASP A 229 -25.90 -6.90 -4.93
CA ASP A 229 -25.90 -5.51 -4.45
C ASP A 229 -25.39 -5.36 -3.01
N SER A 230 -25.80 -6.24 -2.09
CA SER A 230 -25.42 -6.20 -0.67
C SER A 230 -24.38 -7.23 -0.26
N ASP A 231 -24.41 -8.42 -0.88
CA ASP A 231 -23.70 -9.60 -0.42
C ASP A 231 -22.84 -10.20 -1.51
N ILE A 232 -21.74 -10.81 -1.09
CA ILE A 232 -20.76 -11.46 -1.94
C ILE A 232 -20.70 -12.92 -1.53
N THR A 233 -20.97 -13.82 -2.46
CA THR A 233 -20.89 -15.26 -2.21
C THR A 233 -19.67 -15.84 -2.89
N PHE A 234 -18.69 -16.26 -2.10
CA PHE A 234 -17.55 -17.03 -2.56
C PHE A 234 -17.94 -18.51 -2.70
N PHE A 235 -17.43 -19.17 -3.72
CA PHE A 235 -17.58 -20.61 -3.94
C PHE A 235 -16.21 -21.26 -4.04
N VAL A 236 -16.06 -22.42 -3.42
CA VAL A 236 -14.91 -23.31 -3.59
C VAL A 236 -15.45 -24.71 -3.85
N GLY A 237 -15.52 -25.09 -5.13
CA GLY A 237 -16.15 -26.34 -5.54
C GLY A 237 -17.65 -26.34 -5.23
N LYS A 238 -18.07 -27.06 -4.18
CA LYS A 238 -19.47 -27.14 -3.73
C LYS A 238 -19.75 -26.37 -2.43
N GLU A 239 -18.70 -25.91 -1.75
CA GLU A 239 -18.83 -25.10 -0.56
C GLU A 239 -19.04 -23.63 -0.95
N GLN A 240 -19.83 -22.91 -0.16
CA GLN A 240 -20.11 -21.49 -0.38
C GLN A 240 -20.01 -20.71 0.92
N LEU A 241 -19.57 -19.46 0.83
CA LEU A 241 -19.46 -18.51 1.92
C LEU A 241 -20.03 -17.18 1.48
N THR A 242 -21.15 -16.78 2.07
CA THR A 242 -21.78 -15.47 1.81
C THR A 242 -21.37 -14.48 2.89
N LEU A 243 -20.85 -13.34 2.47
CA LEU A 243 -20.45 -12.23 3.34
C LEU A 243 -21.11 -10.94 2.87
N SER A 244 -21.27 -9.97 3.77
CA SER A 244 -21.55 -8.60 3.34
C SER A 244 -20.40 -8.10 2.44
N ARG A 245 -20.66 -7.14 1.55
CA ARG A 245 -19.59 -6.54 0.72
C ARG A 245 -18.41 -6.01 1.54
N ASP A 246 -18.68 -5.47 2.72
CA ASP A 246 -17.66 -4.94 3.62
C ASP A 246 -16.77 -6.06 4.15
N ASP A 247 -17.37 -7.13 4.68
CA ASP A 247 -16.64 -8.30 5.17
C ASP A 247 -15.91 -9.05 4.04
N ALA A 248 -16.48 -9.10 2.83
CA ALA A 248 -15.82 -9.67 1.66
C ALA A 248 -14.59 -8.86 1.25
N THR A 249 -14.67 -7.52 1.29
CA THR A 249 -13.52 -6.65 1.02
C THR A 249 -12.46 -6.76 2.12
N ALA A 250 -12.89 -6.84 3.38
CA ALA A 250 -12.02 -7.08 4.53
C ALA A 250 -11.32 -8.43 4.42
N LEU A 251 -12.01 -9.49 4.01
CA LEU A 251 -11.41 -10.80 3.75
C LEU A 251 -10.30 -10.67 2.70
N VAL A 252 -10.60 -10.06 1.55
CA VAL A 252 -9.66 -9.96 0.42
C VAL A 252 -8.39 -9.21 0.77
N PHE A 253 -8.45 -8.04 1.42
CA PHE A 253 -7.26 -7.20 1.64
C PHE A 253 -6.74 -7.18 3.09
N GLY A 254 -7.50 -7.74 4.02
CA GLY A 254 -7.22 -7.70 5.45
C GLY A 254 -7.50 -6.35 6.08
N THR A 255 -7.64 -6.30 7.40
CA THR A 255 -7.87 -5.06 8.16
C THR A 255 -6.89 -4.95 9.34
N ALA A 256 -6.80 -3.78 9.99
CA ALA A 256 -5.83 -3.62 11.09
C ALA A 256 -6.19 -4.45 12.34
N ASP A 257 -7.48 -4.71 12.55
CA ASP A 257 -8.04 -5.58 13.59
C ASP A 257 -8.08 -7.07 13.19
N ASN A 258 -7.57 -7.41 12.01
CA ASN A 258 -7.53 -8.76 11.44
C ASN A 258 -8.92 -9.39 11.27
N ARG A 259 -9.90 -8.62 10.79
CA ARG A 259 -11.27 -9.10 10.54
C ARG A 259 -11.29 -10.29 9.57
N GLU A 260 -10.38 -10.33 8.61
CA GLU A 260 -10.23 -11.46 7.68
C GLU A 260 -10.01 -12.79 8.40
N ARG A 261 -9.22 -12.79 9.49
CA ARG A 261 -8.93 -14.00 10.25
C ARG A 261 -10.16 -14.44 11.04
N GLN A 262 -10.86 -13.49 11.66
CA GLN A 262 -12.09 -13.77 12.40
C GLN A 262 -13.15 -14.42 11.49
N ILE A 263 -13.34 -13.87 10.28
CA ILE A 263 -14.25 -14.43 9.27
C ILE A 263 -13.87 -15.90 8.97
N LEU A 264 -12.59 -16.18 8.73
CA LEU A 264 -12.13 -17.54 8.41
C LEU A 264 -12.26 -18.50 9.60
N GLU A 265 -12.02 -18.04 10.83
CA GLU A 265 -12.14 -18.83 12.07
C GLU A 265 -13.60 -19.14 12.45
N GLU A 266 -14.52 -18.21 12.14
CA GLU A 266 -15.96 -18.39 12.29
C GLU A 266 -16.52 -19.48 11.36
N HIS A 267 -15.80 -19.78 10.27
CA HIS A 267 -16.16 -20.77 9.28
C HIS A 267 -15.22 -21.99 9.34
N LYS A 268 -15.64 -23.12 8.77
CA LYS A 268 -14.85 -24.37 8.75
C LYS A 268 -14.99 -25.03 7.39
N GLY A 269 -14.05 -25.91 7.08
CA GLY A 269 -14.06 -26.70 5.86
C GLY A 269 -13.14 -26.14 4.79
N THR A 270 -13.22 -26.77 3.62
CA THR A 270 -12.31 -26.53 2.50
C THR A 270 -12.34 -25.07 2.05
N ILE A 271 -13.49 -24.41 2.12
CA ILE A 271 -13.62 -23.00 1.72
C ILE A 271 -12.81 -22.07 2.62
N ALA A 272 -12.86 -22.26 3.94
CA ALA A 272 -12.11 -21.41 4.88
C ALA A 272 -10.60 -21.64 4.72
N GLU A 273 -10.17 -22.89 4.54
CA GLU A 273 -8.77 -23.24 4.29
C GLU A 273 -8.27 -22.63 2.97
N THR A 274 -9.02 -22.82 1.87
CA THR A 274 -8.64 -22.33 0.54
C THR A 274 -8.61 -20.80 0.49
N LEU A 275 -9.63 -20.12 1.04
CA LEU A 275 -9.66 -18.66 1.06
C LEU A 275 -8.58 -18.10 2.00
N GLY A 276 -8.23 -18.81 3.08
CA GLY A 276 -7.14 -18.45 3.99
C GLY A 276 -5.74 -18.60 3.40
N GLU A 277 -5.56 -19.46 2.40
CA GLU A 277 -4.30 -19.53 1.64
C GLU A 277 -4.16 -18.37 0.64
N LEU A 278 -5.27 -17.89 0.07
CA LEU A 278 -5.27 -16.80 -0.91
C LEU A 278 -5.20 -15.42 -0.29
N PHE A 279 -5.94 -15.24 0.80
CA PHE A 279 -6.22 -13.94 1.39
C PHE A 279 -5.63 -13.81 2.80
N PRO A 280 -5.23 -12.59 3.20
CA PRO A 280 -5.38 -11.33 2.46
C PRO A 280 -4.29 -11.09 1.40
N ILE A 281 -4.67 -10.49 0.27
CA ILE A 281 -3.74 -10.01 -0.75
C ILE A 281 -3.18 -8.63 -0.40
N PRO A 282 -1.92 -8.33 -0.78
CA PRO A 282 -1.35 -6.99 -0.65
C PRO A 282 -2.12 -5.93 -1.44
N ALA A 283 -2.56 -4.86 -0.77
CA ALA A 283 -3.09 -3.69 -1.44
C ALA A 283 -1.96 -2.76 -1.91
N PRO A 284 -2.04 -2.19 -3.13
CA PRO A 284 -1.00 -1.28 -3.62
C PRO A 284 -1.04 0.06 -2.87
N TRP A 285 0.15 0.61 -2.66
CA TRP A 285 0.34 1.94 -2.06
C TRP A 285 0.54 2.98 -3.16
N TYR A 286 -0.19 4.10 -3.09
CA TYR A 286 -0.12 5.11 -4.15
C TYR A 286 1.28 5.70 -4.31
N GLY A 287 1.87 6.18 -3.20
CA GLY A 287 3.13 6.94 -3.23
C GLY A 287 3.14 8.01 -4.33
N LEU A 288 4.13 7.97 -5.22
CA LEU A 288 4.27 8.90 -6.36
C LEU A 288 3.09 8.86 -7.36
N ASN A 289 2.23 7.87 -7.33
CA ASN A 289 1.03 7.83 -8.19
C ASN A 289 -0.14 8.65 -7.61
N TYR A 290 0.02 9.29 -6.44
CA TYR A 290 -0.94 10.24 -5.89
C TYR A 290 -0.44 11.66 -6.16
N VAL A 291 -0.98 12.27 -7.21
CA VAL A 291 -0.60 13.62 -7.65
C VAL A 291 -1.75 14.45 -8.17
#